data_AF-A5GQY8-F1
#
_entry.id   AF-A5GQY8-F1
#
_cell.length_a   1.000
_cell.length_b   1.000
_cell.length_c   1.000
_cell.angle_alpha   90.00
_cell.angle_beta   90.00
_cell.angle_gamma   90.00
#
_symmetry.space_group_name_H-M   'P 1'
#
loop_
_entity.id
_entity.type
_entity.pdbx_description
1 polymer ?
#
loop_
_entity_poly.entity_id
_entity_poly.type
_entity_poly.pdbx_seq_one_letter_code
_entity_poly.pdbx_strand_id
1 'polypeptide(L)'
;MVQPLRLSMIVLLTLLGVCGLVRLPLMPPLLARSGSDTQLSDLEAQEALLEARQEAASQMTRFVGGQITRHYWGGFTPYLDVLGVEIPETMESTLTVGDDRARLVLDPKRVNERYVAEVVRAGTRARGVVCRGQGEPGAFVLRGRRLDCPEGWLVINDPLLTSSGEQQPEPIN
;
A
#
# COMPACT_ATOMS: atom_id res chain seq x y z
N MET A 1 53.33 11.76 47.70
CA MET A 1 52.76 12.97 47.06
C MET A 1 51.80 12.54 45.94
N VAL A 2 50.51 12.29 46.22
CA VAL A 2 49.49 11.90 45.22
C VAL A 2 48.15 12.65 45.44
N GLN A 3 48.11 13.62 46.35
CA GLN A 3 46.88 14.27 46.83
C GLN A 3 46.29 15.38 45.93
N PRO A 4 47.07 16.24 45.23
CA PRO A 4 46.47 17.42 44.59
C PRO A 4 45.66 17.07 43.32
N LEU A 5 46.08 16.03 42.59
CA LEU A 5 45.42 15.62 41.34
C LEU A 5 44.03 15.02 41.59
N ARG A 6 43.89 14.23 42.68
CA ARG A 6 42.63 13.59 43.05
C ARG A 6 41.58 14.61 43.51
N LEU A 7 42.01 15.63 44.26
CA LEU A 7 41.14 16.72 44.70
C LEU A 7 40.59 17.52 43.52
N SER A 8 41.43 17.84 42.53
CA SER A 8 40.99 18.55 41.32
C SER A 8 39.95 17.75 40.53
N MET A 9 40.14 16.44 40.35
CA MET A 9 39.20 15.60 39.60
C MET A 9 37.84 15.48 40.31
N ILE A 10 37.84 15.37 41.64
CA ILE A 10 36.61 15.32 42.44
C ILE A 10 35.82 16.62 42.30
N VAL A 11 36.49 17.78 42.39
CA VAL A 11 35.84 19.09 42.25
C VAL A 11 35.25 19.27 40.85
N LEU A 12 35.94 18.78 39.81
CA LEU A 12 35.44 18.87 38.43
C LEU A 12 34.20 18.00 38.22
N LEU A 13 34.19 16.79 38.80
CA LEU A 13 33.06 15.87 38.74
C LEU A 13 31.85 16.37 39.53
N THR A 14 32.06 17.00 40.69
CA THR A 14 30.95 17.58 41.46
C THR A 14 30.36 18.79 40.76
N LEU A 15 31.17 19.65 40.14
CA LEU A 15 30.68 20.77 39.33
C LEU A 15 29.86 20.30 38.12
N LEU A 16 30.33 19.28 37.40
CA LEU A 16 29.58 18.67 36.29
C LEU A 16 28.28 18.01 36.75
N GLY A 17 28.28 17.35 37.92
CA GLY A 17 27.09 16.75 38.51
C GLY A 17 26.03 17.78 38.94
N VAL A 18 26.46 18.93 39.49
CA VAL A 18 25.54 19.99 39.92
C VAL A 18 24.95 20.74 38.72
N CYS A 19 25.69 20.94 37.63
CA CYS A 19 25.14 21.52 36.39
C CYS A 19 24.05 20.65 35.74
N GLY A 20 24.11 19.32 35.90
CA GLY A 20 23.05 18.41 35.43
C GLY A 20 21.76 18.42 36.28
N LEU A 21 21.84 18.92 37.52
CA LEU A 21 20.71 18.97 38.46
C LEU A 21 19.87 20.25 38.35
N VAL A 22 20.35 21.28 37.65
CA VAL A 22 19.56 22.47 37.30
C VAL A 22 18.65 22.14 36.11
N ARG A 23 17.74 21.18 36.31
CA ARG A 23 16.58 21.00 35.43
C ARG A 23 15.79 22.31 35.46
N LEU A 24 15.77 23.03 34.34
CA LEU A 24 14.80 24.09 34.10
C LEU A 24 13.40 23.58 34.48
N PRO A 25 12.57 24.36 35.18
CA PRO A 25 11.19 23.97 35.42
C PRO A 25 10.51 23.85 34.05
N LEU A 26 10.26 22.62 33.63
CA LEU A 26 9.39 22.29 32.51
C LEU A 26 7.99 22.76 32.89
N MET A 27 7.70 24.01 32.54
CA MET A 27 6.38 24.61 32.59
C MET A 27 5.48 23.73 31.71
N PRO A 28 4.45 23.06 32.25
CA PRO A 28 3.58 22.23 31.44
C PRO A 28 2.67 23.17 30.63
N PRO A 29 2.65 23.12 29.29
CA PRO A 29 1.63 23.85 28.57
C PRO A 29 0.31 23.08 28.75
N LEU A 30 -0.63 23.66 29.50
CA LEU A 30 -2.05 23.26 29.54
C LEU A 30 -2.78 23.55 28.20
N LEU A 31 -2.06 23.48 27.08
CA LEU A 31 -2.55 23.61 25.71
C LEU A 31 -2.22 22.37 24.85
N ALA A 32 -1.52 21.37 25.39
CA ALA A 32 -1.13 20.17 24.65
C ALA A 32 -2.27 19.15 24.44
N ARG A 33 -3.41 19.28 25.12
CA ARG A 33 -4.51 18.30 25.04
C ARG A 33 -5.20 18.30 23.66
N SER A 34 -5.38 19.47 23.02
CA SER A 34 -6.00 19.54 21.69
C SER A 34 -5.04 19.16 20.55
N GLY A 35 -3.74 19.43 20.74
CA GLY A 35 -2.69 19.05 19.78
C GLY A 35 -2.40 17.55 19.77
N SER A 36 -2.46 16.87 20.92
CA SER A 36 -2.29 15.41 20.98
C SER A 36 -3.43 14.70 20.27
N ASP A 37 -4.67 15.14 20.51
CA ASP A 37 -5.86 14.43 20.03
C ASP A 37 -6.02 14.56 18.50
N THR A 38 -5.63 15.71 17.93
CA THR A 38 -5.56 15.90 16.46
C THR A 38 -4.46 15.06 15.81
N GLN A 39 -3.25 15.02 16.40
CA GLN A 39 -2.17 14.16 15.90
C GLN A 39 -2.50 12.67 15.98
N LEU A 40 -3.13 12.22 17.06
CA LEU A 40 -3.60 10.83 17.20
C LEU A 40 -4.62 10.46 16.12
N SER A 41 -5.60 11.33 15.87
CA SER A 41 -6.62 11.08 14.84
C SER A 41 -6.05 11.01 13.42
N ASP A 42 -5.02 11.80 13.12
CA ASP A 42 -4.32 11.77 11.83
C ASP A 42 -3.49 10.48 11.68
N LEU A 43 -2.82 10.04 12.74
CA LEU A 43 -2.08 8.78 12.75
C LEU A 43 -3.01 7.58 12.55
N GLU A 44 -4.14 7.52 13.26
CA GLU A 44 -5.13 6.46 13.09
C GLU A 44 -5.69 6.41 11.65
N ALA A 45 -5.92 7.58 11.03
CA ALA A 45 -6.36 7.66 9.65
C ALA A 45 -5.27 7.18 8.66
N GLN A 46 -4.00 7.52 8.91
CA GLN A 46 -2.87 7.07 8.10
C GLN A 46 -2.64 5.56 8.23
N GLU A 47 -2.73 5.01 9.44
CA GLU A 47 -2.61 3.58 9.68
C GLU A 47 -3.72 2.80 8.96
N ALA A 48 -4.99 3.24 9.10
CA ALA A 48 -6.11 2.62 8.41
C ALA A 48 -5.94 2.66 6.87
N LEU A 49 -5.38 3.75 6.33
CA LEU A 49 -5.09 3.86 4.91
C LEU A 49 -3.98 2.91 4.47
N LEU A 50 -2.91 2.79 5.24
CA LEU A 50 -1.80 1.88 4.93
C LEU A 50 -2.23 0.42 5.00
N GLU A 51 -3.00 0.05 6.02
CA GLU A 51 -3.57 -1.28 6.19
C GLU A 51 -4.48 -1.63 5.00
N ALA A 52 -5.43 -0.75 4.68
CA ALA A 52 -6.35 -0.95 3.55
C ALA A 52 -5.58 -1.11 2.21
N ARG A 53 -4.52 -0.32 1.99
CA ARG A 53 -3.68 -0.45 0.79
C ARG A 53 -2.98 -1.79 0.71
N GLN A 54 -2.41 -2.27 1.82
CA GLN A 54 -1.68 -3.52 1.86
C GLN A 54 -2.61 -4.71 1.64
N GLU A 55 -3.75 -4.74 2.34
CA GLU A 55 -4.77 -5.78 2.19
C GLU A 55 -5.30 -5.81 0.76
N ALA A 56 -5.74 -4.66 0.23
CA ALA A 56 -6.27 -4.57 -1.13
C ALA A 56 -5.23 -4.98 -2.18
N ALA A 57 -3.99 -4.49 -2.08
CA ALA A 57 -2.93 -4.85 -3.02
C ALA A 57 -2.70 -6.37 -3.06
N SER A 58 -2.66 -7.03 -1.90
CA SER A 58 -2.44 -8.47 -1.82
C SER A 58 -3.54 -9.27 -2.54
N GLN A 59 -4.80 -8.89 -2.34
CA GLN A 59 -5.94 -9.59 -2.94
C GLN A 59 -6.09 -9.26 -4.43
N MET A 60 -5.86 -8.02 -4.82
CA MET A 60 -5.91 -7.60 -6.23
C MET A 60 -4.83 -8.27 -7.08
N THR A 61 -3.62 -8.43 -6.55
CA THR A 61 -2.55 -9.14 -7.26
C THR A 61 -2.91 -10.62 -7.46
N ARG A 62 -3.45 -11.28 -6.43
CA ARG A 62 -3.94 -12.67 -6.55
C ARG A 62 -5.05 -12.78 -7.59
N PHE A 63 -6.01 -11.86 -7.57
CA PHE A 63 -7.08 -11.81 -8.54
C PHE A 63 -6.54 -11.71 -9.98
N VAL A 64 -5.64 -10.75 -10.25
CA VAL A 64 -5.10 -10.57 -11.59
C VAL A 64 -4.30 -11.80 -12.05
N GLY A 65 -3.38 -12.28 -11.22
CA GLY A 65 -2.55 -13.46 -11.56
C GLY A 65 -3.39 -14.71 -11.77
N GLY A 66 -4.39 -14.92 -10.90
CA GLY A 66 -5.33 -16.02 -10.98
C GLY A 66 -6.20 -15.96 -12.24
N GLN A 67 -6.77 -14.81 -12.58
CA GLN A 67 -7.56 -14.64 -13.81
C GLN A 67 -6.72 -14.80 -15.08
N ILE A 68 -5.50 -14.25 -15.11
CA ILE A 68 -4.57 -14.45 -16.23
C ILE A 68 -4.25 -15.93 -16.41
N THR A 69 -4.02 -16.66 -15.31
CA THR A 69 -3.78 -18.10 -15.37
C THR A 69 -5.02 -18.83 -15.88
N ARG A 70 -6.18 -18.58 -15.25
CA ARG A 70 -7.47 -19.21 -15.57
C ARG A 70 -7.89 -19.01 -17.02
N HIS A 71 -7.54 -17.86 -17.62
CA HIS A 71 -7.75 -17.55 -19.03
C HIS A 71 -7.17 -18.62 -19.96
N TYR A 72 -5.96 -19.10 -19.69
CA TYR A 72 -5.31 -20.15 -20.49
C TYR A 72 -5.96 -21.52 -20.33
N TRP A 73 -6.85 -21.68 -19.35
CA TRP A 73 -7.65 -22.87 -19.11
C TRP A 73 -9.13 -22.72 -19.54
N GLY A 74 -9.42 -21.75 -20.42
CA GLY A 74 -10.73 -21.66 -21.08
C GLY A 74 -11.61 -20.47 -20.73
N GLY A 75 -11.10 -19.45 -20.02
CA GLY A 75 -11.83 -18.20 -19.78
C GLY A 75 -11.56 -17.58 -18.42
N PHE A 76 -12.27 -16.50 -18.09
CA PHE A 76 -12.25 -15.92 -16.75
C PHE A 76 -13.25 -16.63 -15.82
N THR A 77 -13.07 -16.50 -14.51
CA THR A 77 -13.94 -17.17 -13.51
C THR A 77 -14.63 -16.16 -12.59
N PRO A 78 -15.92 -16.36 -12.26
CA PRO A 78 -16.63 -15.56 -11.25
C PRO A 78 -16.39 -16.04 -9.81
N TYR A 79 -15.57 -17.06 -9.61
CA TYR A 79 -15.33 -17.69 -8.30
C TYR A 79 -14.01 -17.21 -7.70
N LEU A 80 -14.06 -16.40 -6.63
CA LEU A 80 -12.89 -15.81 -5.97
C LEU A 80 -12.08 -16.81 -5.15
N ASP A 81 -12.74 -17.80 -4.56
CA ASP A 81 -12.15 -18.91 -3.80
C ASP A 81 -11.21 -19.75 -4.67
N VAL A 82 -11.59 -20.02 -5.93
CA VAL A 82 -10.73 -20.71 -6.91
C VAL A 82 -9.46 -19.90 -7.22
N LEU A 83 -9.53 -18.57 -7.08
CA LEU A 83 -8.39 -17.68 -7.28
C LEU A 83 -7.56 -17.45 -6.02
N GLY A 84 -7.96 -18.02 -4.87
CA GLY A 84 -7.33 -17.76 -3.58
C GLY A 84 -7.48 -16.30 -3.12
N VAL A 85 -8.53 -15.63 -3.59
CA VAL A 85 -8.85 -14.24 -3.24
C VAL A 85 -9.84 -14.26 -2.08
N GLU A 86 -9.45 -13.64 -0.97
CA GLU A 86 -10.27 -13.51 0.23
C GLU A 86 -10.60 -12.04 0.43
N ILE A 87 -11.89 -11.71 0.50
CA ILE A 87 -12.32 -10.32 0.68
C ILE A 87 -12.20 -9.95 2.17
N PRO A 88 -11.41 -8.94 2.54
CA PRO A 88 -11.33 -8.49 3.92
C PRO A 88 -12.70 -7.99 4.41
N GLU A 89 -13.07 -8.28 5.66
CA GLU A 89 -14.35 -7.85 6.24
C GLU A 89 -14.50 -6.32 6.31
N THR A 90 -13.36 -5.62 6.29
CA THR A 90 -13.23 -4.16 6.28
C THR A 90 -13.60 -3.53 4.94
N MET A 91 -13.85 -4.34 3.89
CA MET A 91 -14.10 -3.88 2.53
C MET A 91 -15.40 -4.45 1.96
N GLU A 92 -16.05 -3.67 1.12
CA GLU A 92 -17.08 -4.16 0.20
C GLU A 92 -16.42 -4.59 -1.11
N SER A 93 -17.02 -5.56 -1.79
CA SER A 93 -16.50 -6.05 -3.07
C SER A 93 -17.58 -6.12 -4.13
N THR A 94 -17.18 -5.81 -5.37
CA THR A 94 -18.01 -6.03 -6.56
C THR A 94 -17.18 -6.75 -7.60
N LEU A 95 -17.66 -7.93 -8.00
CA LEU A 95 -17.03 -8.74 -9.03
C LEU A 95 -17.90 -8.72 -10.29
N THR A 96 -17.30 -8.40 -11.43
CA THR A 96 -17.94 -8.48 -12.75
C THR A 96 -17.06 -9.34 -13.65
N VAL A 97 -17.65 -10.39 -14.23
CA VAL A 97 -16.94 -11.30 -15.14
C VAL A 97 -17.74 -11.49 -16.41
N GLY A 98 -17.06 -11.38 -17.54
CA GLY A 98 -17.58 -11.70 -18.87
C GLY A 98 -16.51 -12.39 -19.72
N ASP A 99 -16.80 -12.61 -20.99
CA ASP A 99 -15.95 -13.42 -21.87
C ASP A 99 -14.59 -12.76 -22.19
N ASP A 100 -14.58 -11.44 -22.26
CA ASP A 100 -13.41 -10.64 -22.65
C ASP A 100 -12.79 -9.85 -21.51
N ARG A 101 -13.45 -9.80 -20.35
CA ARG A 101 -12.92 -9.09 -19.17
C ARG A 101 -13.39 -9.67 -17.85
N ALA A 102 -12.56 -9.49 -16.83
CA ALA A 102 -12.91 -9.68 -15.42
C ALA A 102 -12.45 -8.46 -14.63
N ARG A 103 -13.33 -7.95 -13.76
CA ARG A 103 -13.08 -6.78 -12.92
C ARG A 103 -13.48 -7.06 -11.49
N LEU A 104 -12.57 -6.79 -10.57
CA LEU A 104 -12.82 -6.78 -9.13
C LEU A 104 -12.64 -5.36 -8.60
N VAL A 105 -13.63 -4.88 -7.86
CA VAL A 105 -13.60 -3.61 -7.14
C VAL A 105 -13.60 -3.91 -5.64
N LEU A 106 -12.71 -3.26 -4.90
CA LEU A 106 -12.69 -3.27 -3.44
C LEU A 106 -12.87 -1.85 -2.91
N ASP A 107 -13.82 -1.68 -2.01
CA ASP A 107 -14.18 -0.40 -1.40
C ASP A 107 -14.07 -0.50 0.14
N PRO A 108 -12.98 0.02 0.75
CA PRO A 108 -12.81 -0.01 2.20
C PRO A 108 -13.79 0.92 2.91
N LYS A 109 -14.39 0.43 4.00
CA LYS A 109 -15.41 1.17 4.76
C LYS A 109 -14.88 2.41 5.49
N ARG A 110 -13.59 2.42 5.84
CA ARG A 110 -12.98 3.44 6.72
C ARG A 110 -12.11 4.46 5.99
N VAL A 111 -11.82 4.26 4.71
CA VAL A 111 -10.93 5.13 3.94
C VAL A 111 -11.54 5.53 2.62
N ASN A 112 -11.33 6.77 2.19
CA ASN A 112 -11.80 7.28 0.91
C ASN A 112 -10.78 6.99 -0.20
N GLU A 113 -10.50 5.71 -0.44
CA GLU A 113 -9.69 5.22 -1.55
C GLU A 113 -10.24 3.88 -2.00
N ARG A 114 -10.54 3.76 -3.29
CA ARG A 114 -11.09 2.57 -3.91
C ARG A 114 -10.03 1.88 -4.76
N TYR A 115 -10.13 0.57 -4.85
CA TYR A 115 -9.20 -0.27 -5.60
C TYR A 115 -9.95 -1.01 -6.70
N VAL A 116 -9.32 -1.10 -7.88
CA VAL A 116 -9.89 -1.81 -9.01
C VAL A 116 -8.80 -2.63 -9.68
N ALA A 117 -9.04 -3.94 -9.79
CA ALA A 117 -8.26 -4.81 -10.65
C ALA A 117 -9.08 -5.14 -11.90
N GLU A 118 -8.48 -4.99 -13.07
CA GLU A 118 -9.09 -5.38 -14.34
C GLU A 118 -8.14 -6.28 -15.12
N VAL A 119 -8.70 -7.35 -15.66
CA VAL A 119 -8.04 -8.26 -16.59
C VAL A 119 -8.85 -8.31 -17.87
N VAL A 120 -8.21 -8.06 -19.00
CA VAL A 120 -8.84 -8.09 -20.32
C VAL A 120 -8.15 -9.09 -21.25
N ARG A 121 -8.92 -9.66 -22.16
CA ARG A 121 -8.40 -10.41 -23.30
C ARG A 121 -7.77 -9.43 -24.30
N ALA A 122 -6.51 -9.69 -24.65
CA ALA A 122 -5.74 -8.97 -25.67
C ALA A 122 -5.24 -9.99 -26.71
N GLY A 123 -6.13 -10.38 -27.63
CA GLY A 123 -5.88 -11.45 -28.59
C GLY A 123 -5.76 -12.81 -27.90
N THR A 124 -4.62 -13.48 -28.04
CA THR A 124 -4.32 -14.79 -27.42
C THR A 124 -3.73 -14.68 -26.01
N ARG A 125 -3.63 -13.47 -25.47
CA ARG A 125 -3.06 -13.20 -24.14
C ARG A 125 -4.09 -12.51 -23.26
N ALA A 126 -3.92 -12.63 -21.96
CA ALA A 126 -4.60 -11.78 -20.98
C ALA A 126 -3.65 -10.68 -20.49
N ARG A 127 -4.20 -9.48 -20.25
CA ARG A 127 -3.48 -8.34 -19.66
C ARG A 127 -4.25 -7.85 -18.46
N GLY A 128 -3.55 -7.64 -17.36
CA GLY A 128 -4.14 -7.16 -16.12
C GLY A 128 -3.46 -5.90 -15.62
N VAL A 129 -4.20 -5.11 -14.86
CA VAL A 129 -3.71 -3.96 -14.13
C VAL A 129 -4.46 -3.84 -12.80
N VAL A 130 -3.78 -3.30 -11.80
CA VAL A 130 -4.37 -2.93 -10.52
C VAL A 130 -4.22 -1.43 -10.35
N CYS A 131 -5.32 -0.78 -10.01
CA CYS A 131 -5.43 0.67 -9.91
C CYS A 131 -6.01 1.07 -8.56
N ARG A 132 -5.60 2.23 -8.06
CA ARG A 132 -6.21 2.90 -6.91
C ARG A 132 -6.59 4.33 -7.25
N GLY A 133 -7.64 4.82 -6.65
CA GLY A 133 -8.18 6.14 -6.92
C GLY A 133 -9.37 6.44 -6.04
N GLN A 134 -10.12 7.48 -6.40
CA GLN A 134 -11.33 7.90 -5.70
C GLN A 134 -12.52 7.93 -6.66
N GLY A 135 -13.70 7.64 -6.13
CA GLY A 135 -14.94 7.61 -6.91
C GLY A 135 -15.03 6.40 -7.84
N GLU A 136 -15.79 6.56 -8.93
CA GLU A 136 -16.03 5.49 -9.90
C GLU A 136 -14.91 5.44 -10.95
N PRO A 137 -14.32 4.27 -11.23
CA PRO A 137 -13.31 4.14 -12.27
C PRO A 137 -13.89 4.46 -13.67
N GLY A 138 -13.15 5.23 -14.45
CA GLY A 138 -13.42 5.44 -15.86
C GLY A 138 -13.10 4.22 -16.73
N ALA A 139 -12.93 4.45 -18.03
CA ALA A 139 -12.57 3.38 -18.97
C ALA A 139 -11.09 3.01 -18.87
N PHE A 140 -10.81 1.72 -18.79
CA PHE A 140 -9.46 1.15 -18.89
C PHE A 140 -9.06 1.07 -20.37
N VAL A 141 -7.80 1.39 -20.66
CA VAL A 141 -7.31 1.51 -22.05
C VAL A 141 -6.20 0.50 -22.30
N LEU A 142 -6.37 -0.35 -23.31
CA LEU A 142 -5.32 -1.26 -23.77
C LEU A 142 -4.43 -0.52 -24.79
N ARG A 143 -3.17 -0.21 -24.40
CA ARG A 143 -2.16 0.39 -25.29
C ARG A 143 -1.10 -0.64 -25.65
N GLY A 144 -1.18 -1.15 -26.87
CA GLY A 144 -0.27 -2.19 -27.36
C GLY A 144 -0.36 -3.45 -26.49
N ARG A 145 0.64 -3.65 -25.62
CA ARG A 145 0.73 -4.83 -24.74
C ARG A 145 0.41 -4.53 -23.26
N ARG A 146 0.04 -3.30 -22.91
CA ARG A 146 -0.22 -2.89 -21.52
C ARG A 146 -1.66 -2.41 -21.36
N LEU A 147 -2.27 -2.80 -20.25
CA LEU A 147 -3.56 -2.26 -19.81
C LEU A 147 -3.25 -1.10 -18.85
N ASP A 148 -3.75 0.09 -19.17
CA ASP A 148 -3.53 1.30 -18.39
C ASP A 148 -4.73 1.60 -17.48
N CYS A 149 -4.44 2.17 -16.31
CA CYS A 149 -5.46 2.68 -15.41
C CYS A 149 -6.26 3.84 -16.04
N PRO A 150 -7.52 4.04 -15.64
CA PRO A 150 -8.29 5.21 -16.03
C PRO A 150 -7.61 6.53 -15.64
N GLU A 151 -8.01 7.63 -16.28
CA GLU A 151 -7.50 8.96 -15.93
C GLU A 151 -7.78 9.29 -14.46
N GLY A 152 -6.79 9.85 -13.76
CA GLY A 152 -6.86 10.16 -12.34
C GLY A 152 -6.63 8.96 -11.40
N TRP A 153 -6.45 7.75 -11.94
CA TRP A 153 -6.15 6.54 -11.17
C TRP A 153 -4.67 6.19 -11.24
N LEU A 154 -4.13 5.71 -10.12
CA LEU A 154 -2.72 5.34 -9.99
C LEU A 154 -2.57 3.82 -10.08
N VAL A 155 -1.56 3.37 -10.83
CA VAL A 155 -1.18 1.95 -10.87
C VAL A 155 -0.64 1.54 -9.50
N ILE A 156 -1.11 0.41 -8.98
CA ILE A 156 -0.48 -0.27 -7.86
C ILE A 156 0.58 -1.20 -8.44
N ASN A 157 1.83 -0.80 -8.31
CA ASN A 157 2.96 -1.60 -8.77
C ASN A 157 3.20 -2.73 -7.75
N ASP A 158 2.64 -3.90 -8.03
CA ASP A 158 3.11 -5.14 -7.40
C ASP A 158 4.21 -5.75 -8.29
N PRO A 159 5.41 -6.06 -7.75
CA PRO A 159 6.47 -6.72 -8.51
C PRO A 159 6.02 -8.02 -9.20
N LEU A 160 4.99 -8.70 -8.70
CA LEU A 160 4.42 -9.91 -9.32
C LEU A 160 3.70 -9.63 -10.64
N LEU A 161 3.10 -8.44 -10.82
CA LEU A 161 2.39 -8.03 -12.04
C LEU A 161 3.34 -7.56 -13.15
N THR A 162 4.56 -7.16 -12.77
CA THR A 162 5.58 -6.64 -13.70
C THR A 162 6.31 -7.77 -14.44
N SER A 163 6.27 -9.00 -13.93
CA SER A 163 7.05 -10.15 -14.44
C SER A 163 6.54 -10.78 -15.75
N SER A 164 5.31 -10.48 -16.20
CA SER A 164 4.70 -11.16 -17.37
C SER A 164 4.88 -10.44 -18.71
N GLY A 165 5.73 -9.40 -18.76
CA GLY A 165 5.84 -8.47 -19.89
C GLY A 165 7.15 -8.48 -20.67
N GLU A 166 8.30 -8.63 -20.02
CA GLU A 166 9.62 -8.40 -20.64
C GLU A 166 10.35 -9.70 -20.92
N GLN A 167 10.10 -10.27 -22.08
CA GLN A 167 11.11 -11.05 -22.78
C GLN A 167 11.22 -10.48 -24.19
N GLN A 168 12.16 -9.54 -24.31
CA GLN A 168 12.61 -8.99 -25.57
C GLN A 168 13.46 -10.06 -26.26
N PRO A 169 13.13 -10.52 -27.47
CA PRO A 169 14.03 -11.39 -28.20
C PRO A 169 15.26 -10.58 -28.62
N GLU A 170 16.42 -11.00 -28.15
CA GLU A 170 17.73 -10.54 -28.61
C GLU A 170 17.86 -10.83 -30.12
N PRO A 171 18.28 -9.86 -30.94
CA PRO A 171 18.51 -10.12 -32.35
C PRO A 171 19.72 -11.04 -32.50
N ILE A 172 19.47 -12.26 -32.99
CA ILE A 172 20.51 -13.20 -33.39
C ILE A 172 21.20 -12.60 -34.63
N ASN A 173 22.49 -12.28 -34.50
CA ASN A 173 23.38 -11.91 -35.61
C ASN A 173 24.09 -13.17 -36.11
#